data_AF-A0A961LC79-F1
#
_entry.id   AF-A0A961LC79-F1
#
_cell.length_a   1.000
_cell.length_b   1.000
_cell.length_c   1.000
_cell.angle_alpha   90.00
_cell.angle_beta   90.00
_cell.angle_gamma   90.00
#
_symmetry.space_group_name_H-M   'P 1'
#
loop_
_entity.id
_entity.type
_entity.pdbx_description
1 polymer ?
#
loop_
_entity_poly.entity_id
_entity_poly.type
_entity_poly.pdbx_seq_one_letter_code
_entity_poly.pdbx_strand_id
1 'polypeptide(L)' 'MVVVEETDESAEVLVEKAATQVLAYLRTTGLRQIEGPSGLLYLRQDLNDVIAALSGGQIREVLIHSLVVE' A
#
# COMPACT_ATOMS: atom_id res chain seq x y z
N MET A 1 -11.04 -8.49 -31.90
CA MET A 1 -9.94 -8.04 -31.02
C MET A 1 -10.37 -6.70 -30.47
N VAL A 2 -11.02 -6.72 -29.30
CA VAL A 2 -11.46 -5.49 -28.63
C VAL A 2 -10.29 -5.06 -27.76
N VAL A 3 -9.63 -3.97 -28.14
CA VAL A 3 -8.77 -3.22 -27.24
C VAL A 3 -9.72 -2.35 -26.43
N VAL A 4 -9.92 -2.70 -25.17
CA VAL A 4 -10.58 -1.82 -24.21
C VAL A 4 -9.44 -1.02 -23.59
N GLU A 5 -9.31 0.26 -23.97
CA GLU A 5 -8.65 1.22 -23.11
C GLU A 5 -9.62 1.47 -21.95
N GLU A 6 -9.40 0.78 -20.83
CA GLU A 6 -10.13 1.10 -19.60
C GLU A 6 -9.63 2.45 -19.08
N THR A 7 -10.59 3.37 -19.06
CA THR A 7 -10.57 4.73 -18.54
C THR A 7 -9.84 4.89 -17.20
N ASP A 8 -9.09 5.99 -17.10
CA ASP A 8 -8.34 6.52 -15.95
C ASP A 8 -9.12 6.49 -14.60
N GLU A 9 -10.45 6.61 -14.66
CA GLU A 9 -11.36 6.56 -13.50
C GLU A 9 -11.23 5.26 -12.68
N SER A 10 -10.98 4.11 -13.31
CA SER A 10 -10.75 2.85 -12.59
C SER A 10 -9.42 2.85 -11.83
N ALA A 11 -8.41 3.55 -12.34
CA ALA A 11 -7.11 3.70 -11.70
C ALA A 11 -7.19 4.64 -10.49
N GLU A 12 -7.90 5.77 -10.61
CA GLU A 12 -8.15 6.67 -9.48
C GLU A 12 -8.86 5.96 -8.33
N VAL A 13 -9.92 5.21 -8.62
CA VAL A 13 -10.65 4.42 -7.61
C VAL A 13 -9.75 3.36 -6.97
N LEU A 14 -8.86 2.73 -7.74
CA LEU A 14 -7.90 1.78 -7.20
C LEU A 14 -6.89 2.44 -6.25
N VAL A 15 -6.38 3.62 -6.61
CA VAL A 15 -5.45 4.39 -5.77
C VAL A 15 -6.14 4.80 -4.46
N GLU A 16 -7.40 5.25 -4.51
CA GLU A 16 -8.16 5.60 -3.31
C GLU A 16 -8.37 4.40 -2.38
N LYS A 17 -8.70 3.23 -2.94
CA LYS A 17 -8.80 1.97 -2.19
C LYS A 17 -7.45 1.58 -1.58
N ALA A 18 -6.36 1.71 -2.32
CA ALA A 18 -5.02 1.42 -1.83
C ALA A 18 -4.65 2.34 -0.64
N ALA A 19 -4.88 3.65 -0.76
CA ALA A 19 -4.64 4.60 0.32
C ALA A 19 -5.46 4.26 1.58
N THR A 20 -6.75 3.93 1.39
CA THR A 20 -7.64 3.50 2.48
C THR A 20 -7.11 2.23 3.16
N GLN A 21 -6.65 1.27 2.37
CA GLN A 21 -6.11 0.01 2.87
C GLN A 21 -4.80 0.20 3.64
N VAL A 22 -3.89 1.06 3.17
CA VAL A 22 -2.67 1.44 3.91
C VAL A 22 -3.02 2.03 5.27
N LEU A 23 -3.94 2.98 5.32
CA LEU A 23 -4.39 3.59 6.58
C LEU A 23 -5.05 2.56 7.52
N ALA A 24 -5.85 1.65 6.97
CA ALA A 24 -6.47 0.58 7.75
C ALA A 24 -5.43 -0.34 8.39
N TYR A 25 -4.40 -0.74 7.64
CA TYR A 25 -3.29 -1.54 8.15
C TYR A 25 -2.53 -0.78 9.26
N LEU A 26 -2.11 0.47 9.01
CA LEU A 26 -1.35 1.28 9.97
C LEU A 26 -2.08 1.48 11.31
N ARG A 27 -3.42 1.57 11.31
CA ARG A 27 -4.23 1.65 12.55
C ARG A 27 -4.14 0.41 13.43
N THR A 28 -3.78 -0.73 12.86
CA THR A 28 -3.64 -2.00 13.57
C THR A 28 -2.20 -2.36 13.89
N THR A 29 -1.23 -1.67 13.28
CA THR A 29 0.20 -1.85 13.54
C THR A 29 0.59 -1.24 14.88
N GLY A 30 1.18 -2.05 15.77
CA GLY A 30 1.72 -1.56 17.04
C GLY A 30 3.08 -0.88 16.87
N LEU A 31 3.38 0.12 17.72
CA LEU A 31 4.63 0.89 17.67
C LEU A 31 5.89 0.02 17.70
N ARG A 32 5.92 -1.01 18.56
CA ARG A 32 7.04 -1.96 18.63
C ARG A 32 7.34 -2.69 17.33
N GLN A 33 6.38 -2.81 16.42
CA GLN A 33 6.55 -3.51 15.14
C GLN A 33 7.27 -2.62 14.10
N ILE A 34 7.22 -1.31 14.26
CA ILE A 34 7.84 -0.34 13.34
C ILE A 34 9.11 0.28 13.91
N GLU A 35 9.53 -0.16 15.10
CA GLU A 35 10.75 0.30 15.76
C GLU A 35 12.02 -0.25 15.09
N GLY A 36 12.98 0.66 14.87
CA GLY A 36 14.29 0.33 14.31
C GLY A 36 14.28 -0.05 12.81
N PRO A 37 15.47 -0.33 12.23
CA PRO A 37 15.60 -0.57 10.80
C PRO A 37 14.80 -1.79 10.30
N SER A 38 14.81 -2.88 11.06
CA SER A 38 14.09 -4.11 10.69
C SER A 38 12.58 -3.92 10.71
N GLY A 39 12.05 -3.18 11.68
CA GLY A 39 10.62 -2.86 11.75
C GLY A 39 10.14 -2.11 10.52
N LEU A 40 10.92 -1.15 10.04
CA LEU A 40 10.62 -0.42 8.80
C LEU A 40 10.68 -1.32 7.55
N LEU A 41 11.63 -2.26 7.49
CA LEU A 41 11.70 -3.22 6.39
C LEU A 41 10.47 -4.12 6.35
N TYR A 42 10.03 -4.62 7.52
CA TYR A 42 8.81 -5.43 7.62
C TYR A 42 7.56 -4.63 7.32
N LEU A 43 7.46 -3.38 7.81
CA LEU A 43 6.36 -2.49 7.47
C LEU A 43 6.23 -2.30 5.95
N ARG A 44 7.35 -2.02 5.26
CA ARG A 44 7.35 -1.88 3.80
C ARG A 44 6.91 -3.17 3.12
N GLN A 45 7.38 -4.33 3.59
CA GLN A 45 7.00 -5.62 3.03
C GLN A 45 5.51 -5.89 3.20
N ASP A 46 4.98 -5.74 4.41
CA ASP A 46 3.57 -5.97 4.71
C ASP A 46 2.66 -5.03 3.92
N LEU A 47 3.02 -3.76 3.77
CA LEU A 47 2.26 -2.82 2.93
C LEU A 47 2.25 -3.23 1.46
N ASN A 48 3.37 -3.74 0.94
CA ASN A 48 3.43 -4.27 -0.42
C ASN A 48 2.54 -5.51 -0.58
N ASP A 49 2.58 -6.44 0.37
CA ASP A 49 1.78 -7.66 0.33
C ASP A 49 0.28 -7.33 0.36
N VAL A 50 -0.13 -6.41 1.24
CA VAL A 50 -1.52 -5.95 1.36
C VAL A 50 -2.00 -5.26 0.08
N ILE A 51 -1.19 -4.40 -0.52
CA ILE A 51 -1.56 -3.69 -1.75
C ILE A 51 -1.51 -4.59 -2.99
N ALA A 52 -0.58 -5.53 -3.06
CA ALA A 52 -0.54 -6.53 -4.12
C ALA A 52 -1.80 -7.40 -4.10
N ALA A 53 -2.24 -7.84 -2.91
CA ALA A 53 -3.47 -8.60 -2.73
C ALA A 53 -4.73 -7.80 -3.14
N LEU A 54 -4.76 -6.50 -2.84
CA LEU A 54 -5.87 -5.61 -3.22
C LEU A 54 -5.91 -5.32 -4.74
N SER A 55 -4.75 -5.02 -5.32
CA SER A 55 -4.65 -4.48 -6.69
C SER A 55 -4.51 -5.54 -7.78
N GLY A 56 -4.36 -6.81 -7.43
CA GLY A 56 -4.17 -7.89 -8.41
C GLY A 56 -2.93 -7.68 -9.30
N GLY A 57 -1.92 -6.97 -8.79
CA GLY A 57 -0.68 -6.66 -9.52
C GLY A 57 -0.71 -5.36 -10.34
N GLN A 58 -1.79 -4.58 -10.30
CA GLN A 58 -1.85 -3.26 -10.96
C GLN A 58 -0.95 -2.22 -10.27
N ILE A 59 -0.72 -2.34 -8.96
CA ILE A 59 0.24 -1.53 -8.22
C ILE A 59 1.52 -2.35 -8.01
N ARG A 60 2.66 -1.82 -8.47
CA ARG A 60 3.95 -2.52 -8.43
C ARG A 60 4.62 -2.51 -7.06
N GLU A 61 4.67 -1.36 -6.41
CA GLU A 61 5.35 -1.20 -5.12
C GLU A 61 4.82 0.03 -4.37
N VAL A 62 4.80 -0.05 -3.05
CA VAL A 62 4.58 1.05 -2.11
C VAL A 62 5.95 1.59 -1.64
N LEU A 63 6.15 2.90 -1.80
CA LEU A 63 7.35 3.59 -1.35
C LEU A 63 7.04 4.41 -0.09
N ILE A 64 7.80 4.16 0.98
CA ILE A 64 7.75 4.98 2.20
C ILE A 64 8.76 6.11 2.03
N HIS A 65 8.28 7.33 1.82
CA HIS A 65 9.16 8.51 1.71
C HIS A 65 9.67 8.97 3.08
N SER A 66 8.75 9.05 4.05
CA SER A 66 9.05 9.46 5.42
C SER A 66 8.05 8.83 6.37
N LEU A 67 8.51 8.45 7.57
CA LEU A 67 7.67 8.01 8.67
C LEU A 67 8.09 8.77 9.94
N VAL A 68 7.14 9.46 10.56
CA VAL A 68 7.33 10.18 11.83
C VAL A 68 6.43 9.54 12.86
N VAL A 69 6.98 9.27 14.05
CA VAL A 69 6.29 8.71 15.21
C VAL A 69 6.58 9.62 16.40
N GLU A 70 5.54 10.06 17.10
CA GLU A 70 5.60 10.99 18.25
C GLU A 70 5.03 10.35 19.53
#